data_AF-A0A353RP38-F1
#
_entry.id   AF-A0A353RP38-F1
#
_cell.length_a   1.000
_cell.length_b   1.000
_cell.length_c   1.000
_cell.angle_alpha   90.00
_cell.angle_beta   90.00
_cell.angle_gamma   90.00
#
_symmetry.space_group_name_H-M   'P 1'
#
loop_
_entity.id
_entity.type
_entity.pdbx_description
1 polymer ?
#
loop_
_entity_poly.entity_id
_entity_poly.type
_entity_poly.pdbx_seq_one_letter_code
_entity_poly.pdbx_strand_id
1 'polypeptide(L)'
;KGDLPLAEGGSVTKQEVIGMLDDCIRNSGHTLVGDYHELWPYTNSLTIQDYPYIQNYMTKTGKTLKYASDNGARNPETLFALHFSNFADWDVRRGYANQYQLYFALRGLQPLSRTYPFAGGWGQANSIPKAVVDQWLADEPEDPRLWASVLDIAAELPNYAKGQWDFVMESNYWGKKYNGISAREGNKYYNDYSVIMYGNKDNQQLSHGDDLIFIRFADVLLMMAELSEDAEYMNRVRHRAGLEDKPYSLENIQKERRYELAFEGLRWNDMRRWGAAYAKAALESQIGAPIYNFGKAAEYKGLNPKGYSARYEETKGFFPIPQSQINLSNGMLEQVEGYRDGQGLYPGFSN
;
A
#
# COMPACT_ATOMS: atom_id res chain seq x y z
N LYS A 1 -7.61 25.75 10.55
CA LYS A 1 -6.63 26.80 10.17
C LYS A 1 -6.53 26.80 8.65
N GLY A 2 -6.57 27.96 8.00
CA GLY A 2 -6.58 28.06 6.54
C GLY A 2 -5.21 27.87 5.88
N ASP A 3 -4.14 28.08 6.64
CA ASP A 3 -2.77 28.10 6.12
C ASP A 3 -1.85 27.15 6.89
N LEU A 4 -0.88 26.57 6.18
CA LEU A 4 0.15 25.69 6.69
C LEU A 4 1.42 26.51 7.00
N PRO A 5 1.88 26.61 8.26
CA PRO A 5 3.08 27.37 8.58
C PRO A 5 4.34 26.69 8.02
N LEU A 6 5.29 27.50 7.55
CA LEU A 6 6.60 27.03 7.10
C LEU A 6 7.65 27.11 8.22
N ALA A 7 8.65 26.23 8.16
CA ALA A 7 9.71 26.15 9.18
C ALA A 7 10.58 27.42 9.20
N GLU A 8 10.88 27.98 8.03
CA GLU A 8 11.61 29.24 7.88
C GLU A 8 10.77 30.51 8.13
N GLY A 9 9.48 30.38 8.47
CA GLY A 9 8.54 31.48 8.64
C GLY A 9 7.64 31.71 7.42
N GLY A 10 6.50 32.36 7.64
CA GLY A 10 5.43 32.47 6.65
C GLY A 10 4.48 31.27 6.66
N SER A 11 3.65 31.17 5.62
CA SER A 11 2.65 30.10 5.49
C SER A 11 2.26 29.85 4.05
N VAL A 12 1.87 28.62 3.74
CA VAL A 12 1.25 28.24 2.47
C VAL A 12 -0.26 28.21 2.64
N THR A 13 -0.97 29.00 1.85
CA THR A 13 -2.42 29.10 1.83
C THR A 13 -3.05 27.95 1.03
N LYS A 14 -4.32 27.64 1.31
CA LYS A 14 -5.12 26.71 0.50
C LYS A 14 -5.08 27.05 -1.01
N GLN A 15 -5.17 28.33 -1.35
CA GLN A 15 -5.21 28.79 -2.75
C GLN A 15 -3.87 28.58 -3.47
N GLU A 16 -2.74 28.75 -2.78
CA GLU A 16 -1.42 28.48 -3.35
C GLU A 16 -1.25 26.99 -3.65
N VAL A 17 -1.69 26.11 -2.74
CA VAL A 17 -1.66 24.65 -2.99
C VAL A 17 -2.52 24.29 -4.20
N ILE A 18 -3.73 24.85 -4.32
CA ILE A 18 -4.59 24.66 -5.50
C ILE A 18 -3.85 25.12 -6.77
N GLY A 19 -3.20 26.29 -6.76
CA GLY A 19 -2.42 26.77 -7.90
C GLY A 19 -1.28 25.83 -8.30
N MET A 20 -0.55 25.28 -7.32
CA MET A 20 0.53 24.30 -7.57
C MET A 20 -0.01 22.98 -8.13
N LEU A 21 -1.14 22.50 -7.61
CA LEU A 21 -1.79 21.28 -8.11
C LEU A 21 -2.33 21.50 -9.54
N ASP A 22 -2.93 22.65 -9.82
CA ASP A 22 -3.45 22.99 -11.16
C ASP A 22 -2.32 23.04 -12.19
N ASP A 23 -1.19 23.68 -11.85
CA ASP A 23 0.00 23.68 -12.69
C ASP A 23 0.51 22.26 -12.96
N CYS A 24 0.59 21.42 -11.92
CA CYS A 24 0.96 20.01 -12.07
C CYS A 24 -0.01 19.27 -13.00
N ILE A 25 -1.32 19.47 -12.85
CA ILE A 25 -2.36 18.83 -13.67
C ILE A 25 -2.28 19.26 -15.14
N ARG A 26 -1.97 20.53 -15.42
CA ARG A 26 -1.96 21.09 -16.77
C ARG A 26 -0.64 20.92 -17.50
N ASN A 27 0.48 21.02 -16.79
CA ASN A 27 1.79 21.24 -17.41
C ASN A 27 2.82 20.13 -17.16
N SER A 28 2.56 19.19 -16.25
CA SER A 28 3.57 18.15 -15.93
C SER A 28 3.74 17.06 -16.99
N GLY A 29 2.76 16.89 -17.88
CA GLY A 29 2.70 15.78 -18.84
C GLY A 29 2.32 14.43 -18.23
N HIS A 30 1.97 14.39 -16.93
CA HIS A 30 1.46 13.19 -16.26
C HIS A 30 0.00 12.93 -16.61
N THR A 31 -0.36 11.65 -16.73
CA THR A 31 -1.72 11.21 -17.03
C THR A 31 -2.05 9.94 -16.27
N LEU A 32 -3.34 9.69 -16.02
CA LEU A 32 -3.81 8.38 -15.58
C LEU A 32 -3.48 7.32 -16.64
N VAL A 33 -3.18 6.10 -16.21
CA VAL A 33 -3.12 4.94 -17.12
C VAL A 33 -4.53 4.57 -17.61
N GLY A 34 -4.62 3.75 -18.66
CA GLY A 34 -5.91 3.40 -19.28
C GLY A 34 -6.77 2.51 -18.38
N ASP A 35 -6.15 1.62 -17.62
CA ASP A 35 -6.83 0.75 -16.66
C ASP A 35 -6.05 0.64 -15.35
N TYR A 36 -6.75 0.54 -14.22
CA TYR A 36 -6.11 0.50 -12.90
C TYR A 36 -5.14 -0.67 -12.74
N HIS A 37 -5.39 -1.80 -13.42
CA HIS A 37 -4.50 -2.96 -13.36
C HIS A 37 -3.13 -2.69 -14.00
N GLU A 38 -3.05 -1.77 -14.96
CA GLU A 38 -1.81 -1.40 -15.65
C GLU A 38 -0.81 -0.73 -14.71
N LEU A 39 -1.23 -0.27 -13.53
CA LEU A 39 -0.33 0.28 -12.52
C LEU A 39 0.53 -0.79 -11.84
N TRP A 40 0.15 -2.07 -11.91
CA TRP A 40 0.68 -3.07 -10.99
C TRP A 40 1.54 -4.13 -11.70
N PRO A 41 2.69 -4.51 -11.13
CA PRO A 41 3.65 -5.40 -11.79
C PRO A 41 3.11 -6.79 -12.13
N TYR A 42 2.03 -7.28 -11.51
CA TYR A 42 1.44 -8.59 -11.88
C TYR A 42 0.81 -8.60 -13.29
N THR A 43 0.75 -7.44 -13.96
CA THR A 43 0.34 -7.29 -15.37
C THR A 43 1.53 -7.18 -16.34
N ASN A 44 2.75 -7.47 -15.87
CA ASN A 44 3.95 -7.44 -16.73
C ASN A 44 3.90 -8.51 -17.83
N SER A 45 4.68 -8.31 -18.90
CA SER A 45 4.66 -9.18 -20.08
C SER A 45 5.06 -10.64 -19.84
N LEU A 46 5.79 -10.95 -18.77
CA LEU A 46 6.22 -12.31 -18.41
C LEU A 46 5.18 -13.06 -17.57
N THR A 47 4.26 -12.33 -16.92
CA THR A 47 3.34 -12.91 -15.93
C THR A 47 1.88 -12.83 -16.38
N ILE A 48 1.52 -11.79 -17.14
CA ILE A 48 0.13 -11.46 -17.45
C ILE A 48 -0.66 -12.61 -18.09
N GLN A 49 0.01 -13.46 -18.88
CA GLN A 49 -0.60 -14.61 -19.56
C GLN A 49 -0.88 -15.80 -18.64
N ASP A 50 -0.15 -15.90 -17.53
CA ASP A 50 -0.23 -17.05 -16.63
C ASP A 50 -1.08 -16.78 -15.39
N TYR A 51 -1.48 -15.53 -15.13
CA TYR A 51 -2.22 -15.17 -13.92
C TYR A 51 -3.74 -15.19 -14.15
N PRO A 52 -4.49 -16.19 -13.61
CA PRO A 52 -5.90 -16.38 -13.97
C PRO A 52 -6.81 -15.19 -13.65
N TYR A 53 -6.52 -14.47 -12.56
CA TYR A 53 -7.26 -13.26 -12.19
C TYR A 53 -7.27 -12.22 -13.33
N ILE A 54 -6.11 -11.92 -13.90
CA ILE A 54 -5.99 -10.93 -14.98
C ILE A 54 -6.51 -11.48 -16.30
N GLN A 55 -6.28 -12.76 -16.60
CA GLN A 55 -6.87 -13.41 -17.79
C GLN A 55 -8.40 -13.34 -17.78
N ASN A 56 -9.02 -13.63 -16.62
CA ASN A 56 -10.46 -13.52 -16.45
C ASN A 56 -10.95 -12.08 -16.59
N TYR A 57 -10.22 -11.11 -16.04
CA TYR A 57 -10.56 -9.69 -16.18
C TYR A 57 -10.51 -9.22 -17.65
N MET A 58 -9.43 -9.53 -18.37
CA MET A 58 -9.29 -9.18 -19.79
C MET A 58 -10.36 -9.86 -20.64
N THR A 59 -10.69 -11.13 -20.35
CA THR A 59 -11.76 -11.86 -21.05
C THR A 59 -13.13 -11.22 -20.80
N LYS A 60 -13.45 -10.90 -19.53
CA LYS A 60 -14.73 -10.28 -19.15
C LYS A 60 -14.92 -8.91 -19.78
N THR A 61 -13.86 -8.11 -19.86
CA THR A 61 -13.92 -6.71 -20.30
C THR A 61 -13.59 -6.51 -21.77
N GLY A 62 -12.98 -7.50 -22.43
CA GLY A 62 -12.42 -7.36 -23.78
C GLY A 62 -11.18 -6.46 -23.85
N LYS A 63 -10.67 -5.98 -22.71
CA LYS A 63 -9.49 -5.11 -22.66
C LYS A 63 -8.22 -5.90 -22.89
N THR A 64 -7.26 -5.28 -23.57
CA THR A 64 -5.87 -5.74 -23.63
C THR A 64 -5.06 -4.86 -22.70
N LEU A 65 -4.53 -5.45 -21.62
CA LEU A 65 -3.78 -4.73 -20.60
C LEU A 65 -2.28 -4.88 -20.81
N LYS A 66 -1.52 -3.91 -20.33
CA LYS A 66 -0.06 -3.97 -20.21
C LYS A 66 0.39 -3.29 -18.93
N TYR A 67 1.45 -3.78 -18.31
CA TYR A 67 2.06 -3.05 -17.19
C TYR A 67 2.66 -1.72 -17.69
N ALA A 68 2.34 -0.62 -17.02
CA ALA A 68 2.75 0.73 -17.44
C ALA A 68 4.27 0.94 -17.35
N SER A 69 4.96 0.21 -16.46
CA SER A 69 6.42 0.21 -16.35
C SER A 69 7.10 -1.01 -16.98
N ASP A 70 6.38 -1.78 -17.80
CA ASP A 70 6.92 -2.97 -18.44
C ASP A 70 8.17 -2.63 -19.28
N ASN A 71 9.19 -3.49 -19.23
CA ASN A 71 10.45 -3.31 -19.96
C ASN A 71 11.13 -1.94 -19.73
N GLY A 72 11.07 -1.42 -18.50
CA GLY A 72 11.70 -0.17 -18.10
C GLY A 72 10.96 1.09 -18.59
N ALA A 73 9.73 0.94 -19.08
CA ALA A 73 8.89 2.08 -19.43
C ALA A 73 8.62 2.96 -18.20
N ARG A 74 8.42 4.25 -18.42
CA ARG A 74 8.01 5.17 -17.36
C ARG A 74 6.49 5.10 -17.21
N ASN A 75 6.00 4.71 -16.03
CA ASN A 75 4.59 4.87 -15.69
C ASN A 75 4.19 6.36 -15.77
N PRO A 76 3.21 6.73 -16.61
CA PRO A 76 2.81 8.12 -16.79
C PRO A 76 2.18 8.73 -15.53
N GLU A 77 1.74 7.92 -14.57
CA GLU A 77 1.23 8.41 -13.29
C GLU A 77 2.34 8.71 -12.28
N THR A 78 3.56 8.19 -12.41
CA THR A 78 4.59 8.33 -11.36
C THR A 78 5.22 9.72 -11.35
N LEU A 79 4.93 10.51 -10.30
CA LEU A 79 5.52 11.84 -10.09
C LEU A 79 6.78 11.77 -9.23
N PHE A 80 6.72 11.01 -8.14
CA PHE A 80 7.83 10.85 -7.20
C PHE A 80 7.91 9.41 -6.71
N ALA A 81 9.07 8.80 -6.88
CA ALA A 81 9.32 7.41 -6.48
C ALA A 81 10.77 7.23 -6.02
N LEU A 82 10.97 6.22 -5.17
CA LEU A 82 12.28 5.64 -4.90
C LEU A 82 12.53 4.52 -5.90
N HIS A 83 13.62 4.65 -6.66
CA HIS A 83 14.07 3.63 -7.60
C HIS A 83 15.00 2.63 -6.93
N PHE A 84 14.87 1.37 -7.35
CA PHE A 84 15.74 0.27 -6.95
C PHE A 84 16.62 -0.18 -8.11
N SER A 85 17.60 -1.02 -7.83
CA SER A 85 18.66 -1.39 -8.76
C SER A 85 18.92 -2.89 -8.75
N ASN A 86 19.29 -3.43 -9.90
CA ASN A 86 19.71 -4.82 -10.08
C ASN A 86 21.14 -5.09 -9.56
N PHE A 87 21.81 -4.11 -8.95
CA PHE A 87 23.11 -4.27 -8.29
C PHE A 87 23.01 -4.67 -6.80
N ALA A 88 21.82 -5.07 -6.35
CA ALA A 88 21.62 -5.49 -4.97
C ALA A 88 22.50 -6.69 -4.59
N ASP A 89 23.06 -6.62 -3.39
CA ASP A 89 23.87 -7.67 -2.80
C ASP A 89 23.74 -7.64 -1.29
N TRP A 90 24.55 -8.40 -0.57
CA TRP A 90 24.53 -8.39 0.90
C TRP A 90 25.09 -7.09 1.51
N ASP A 91 25.00 -7.01 2.84
CA ASP A 91 25.35 -5.82 3.64
C ASP A 91 24.53 -4.59 3.25
N VAL A 92 25.17 -3.42 3.20
CA VAL A 92 24.51 -2.15 2.86
C VAL A 92 23.88 -2.16 1.45
N ARG A 93 24.42 -2.97 0.54
CA ARG A 93 23.91 -3.10 -0.83
C ARG A 93 22.56 -3.80 -0.90
N ARG A 94 22.08 -4.40 0.20
CA ARG A 94 20.72 -4.93 0.28
C ARG A 94 19.67 -3.84 0.08
N GLY A 95 20.00 -2.61 0.50
CA GLY A 95 19.16 -1.43 0.30
C GLY A 95 18.99 -1.03 -1.18
N TYR A 96 19.73 -1.63 -2.11
CA TYR A 96 19.52 -1.40 -3.54
C TYR A 96 18.33 -2.21 -4.09
N ALA A 97 17.91 -3.27 -3.41
CA ALA A 97 16.68 -4.00 -3.74
C ALA A 97 15.50 -3.42 -2.96
N ASN A 98 14.29 -3.61 -3.50
CA ASN A 98 13.06 -3.26 -2.83
C ASN A 98 12.78 -4.22 -1.65
N GLN A 99 13.31 -3.85 -0.48
CA GLN A 99 13.12 -4.63 0.73
C GLN A 99 11.67 -4.59 1.24
N TYR A 100 10.86 -3.60 0.84
CA TYR A 100 9.44 -3.61 1.19
C TYR A 100 8.76 -4.83 0.56
N GLN A 101 9.06 -5.14 -0.71
CA GLN A 101 8.51 -6.34 -1.34
C GLN A 101 8.92 -7.62 -0.62
N LEU A 102 10.15 -7.71 -0.11
CA LEU A 102 10.57 -8.85 0.71
C LEU A 102 9.82 -8.91 2.06
N TYR A 103 9.78 -7.82 2.80
CA TYR A 103 9.22 -7.82 4.15
C TYR A 103 7.70 -7.99 4.15
N PHE A 104 7.01 -7.38 3.19
CA PHE A 104 5.55 -7.38 3.07
C PHE A 104 5.00 -8.51 2.17
N ALA A 105 5.84 -9.31 1.51
CA ALA A 105 5.39 -10.46 0.71
C ALA A 105 4.82 -11.61 1.55
N LEU A 106 4.18 -12.56 0.86
CA LEU A 106 3.52 -13.73 1.44
C LEU A 106 4.47 -14.53 2.34
N ARG A 107 4.02 -14.93 3.52
CA ARG A 107 4.91 -15.47 4.56
C ARG A 107 5.59 -16.78 4.13
N GLY A 108 6.89 -16.80 4.40
CA GLY A 108 7.68 -18.00 4.65
C GLY A 108 8.32 -18.62 3.42
N LEU A 109 8.52 -17.81 2.37
CA LEU A 109 9.32 -18.18 1.21
C LEU A 109 8.92 -19.57 0.67
N GLN A 110 7.61 -19.81 0.59
CA GLN A 110 7.05 -21.06 0.10
C GLN A 110 7.49 -21.29 -1.36
N PRO A 111 7.50 -22.55 -1.85
CA PRO A 111 7.78 -22.82 -3.25
C PRO A 111 6.93 -21.93 -4.16
N LEU A 112 7.56 -21.25 -5.13
CA LEU A 112 6.88 -20.29 -6.00
C LEU A 112 5.69 -20.91 -6.74
N SER A 113 5.70 -22.22 -7.03
CA SER A 113 4.55 -22.92 -7.60
C SER A 113 3.28 -22.88 -6.73
N ARG A 114 3.38 -22.51 -5.45
CA ARG A 114 2.24 -22.33 -4.53
C ARG A 114 1.78 -20.88 -4.41
N THR A 115 2.65 -19.93 -4.75
CA THR A 115 2.39 -18.49 -4.59
C THR A 115 2.33 -17.72 -5.90
N TYR A 116 2.67 -18.37 -7.02
CA TYR A 116 2.74 -17.75 -8.34
C TYR A 116 1.42 -17.04 -8.69
N PRO A 117 1.46 -15.78 -9.16
CA PRO A 117 2.67 -15.05 -9.59
C PRO A 117 3.38 -14.28 -8.49
N PHE A 118 2.94 -14.35 -7.25
CA PHE A 118 3.49 -13.58 -6.16
C PHE A 118 4.75 -14.23 -5.57
N ALA A 119 5.74 -13.40 -5.27
CA ALA A 119 6.92 -13.79 -4.53
C ALA A 119 6.57 -14.10 -3.06
N GLY A 120 7.42 -14.91 -2.44
CA GLY A 120 7.40 -15.12 -0.99
C GLY A 120 8.28 -14.11 -0.25
N GLY A 121 8.04 -13.95 1.04
CA GLY A 121 8.82 -13.08 1.92
C GLY A 121 8.54 -13.29 3.40
N TRP A 122 8.69 -12.23 4.19
CA TRP A 122 8.65 -12.30 5.65
C TRP A 122 7.26 -12.11 6.27
N GLY A 123 6.23 -11.79 5.50
CA GLY A 123 4.86 -11.74 5.98
C GLY A 123 4.52 -10.56 6.90
N GLN A 124 5.35 -9.52 6.92
CA GLN A 124 5.18 -8.40 7.85
C GLN A 124 4.11 -7.42 7.34
N ALA A 125 3.20 -7.03 8.23
CA ALA A 125 2.32 -5.86 8.09
C ALA A 125 1.48 -5.76 6.78
N ASN A 126 1.21 -6.88 6.10
CA ASN A 126 0.45 -6.90 4.84
C ASN A 126 -0.79 -7.83 4.84
N SER A 127 -1.13 -8.42 5.99
CA SER A 127 -2.45 -9.05 6.18
C SER A 127 -3.54 -7.99 6.27
N ILE A 128 -4.64 -8.19 5.53
CA ILE A 128 -5.75 -7.25 5.42
C ILE A 128 -6.94 -7.79 6.23
N PRO A 129 -7.51 -7.01 7.17
CA PRO A 129 -8.71 -7.42 7.89
C PRO A 129 -9.89 -7.61 6.94
N LYS A 130 -10.68 -8.68 7.13
CA LYS A 130 -11.88 -8.96 6.32
C LYS A 130 -12.85 -7.78 6.25
N ALA A 131 -13.00 -7.02 7.35
CA ALA A 131 -13.86 -5.84 7.40
C ALA A 131 -13.48 -4.76 6.36
N VAL A 132 -12.22 -4.68 5.93
CA VAL A 132 -11.81 -3.77 4.85
C VAL A 132 -12.41 -4.19 3.52
N VAL A 133 -12.39 -5.50 3.22
CA VAL A 133 -12.96 -6.08 2.00
C VAL A 133 -14.48 -5.95 2.02
N ASP A 134 -15.12 -6.31 3.14
CA ASP A 134 -16.58 -6.24 3.29
C ASP A 134 -17.10 -4.81 3.11
N GLN A 135 -16.41 -3.83 3.69
CA GLN A 135 -16.80 -2.42 3.54
C GLN A 135 -16.62 -1.93 2.09
N TRP A 136 -15.54 -2.34 1.40
CA TRP A 136 -15.33 -1.95 0.02
C TRP A 136 -16.42 -2.54 -0.89
N LEU A 137 -16.76 -3.82 -0.73
CA LEU A 137 -17.85 -4.47 -1.45
C LEU A 137 -19.22 -3.83 -1.15
N ALA A 138 -19.44 -3.37 0.10
CA ALA A 138 -20.66 -2.68 0.47
C ALA A 138 -20.76 -1.26 -0.15
N ASP A 139 -19.63 -0.55 -0.23
CA ASP A 139 -19.59 0.82 -0.77
C ASP A 139 -19.61 0.84 -2.31
N GLU A 140 -18.90 -0.09 -2.96
CA GLU A 140 -18.71 -0.15 -4.41
C GLU A 140 -18.55 -1.62 -4.87
N PRO A 141 -19.65 -2.40 -4.99
CA PRO A 141 -19.60 -3.84 -5.25
C PRO A 141 -18.94 -4.23 -6.58
N GLU A 142 -18.97 -3.33 -7.56
CA GLU A 142 -18.39 -3.55 -8.89
C GLU A 142 -17.03 -2.86 -9.07
N ASP A 143 -16.42 -2.30 -8.01
CA ASP A 143 -15.12 -1.65 -8.11
C ASP A 143 -14.00 -2.66 -8.41
N PRO A 144 -13.40 -2.64 -9.62
CA PRO A 144 -12.36 -3.59 -9.98
C PRO A 144 -11.10 -3.40 -9.12
N ARG A 145 -10.92 -2.22 -8.52
CA ARG A 145 -9.72 -1.88 -7.75
C ARG A 145 -9.61 -2.68 -6.47
N LEU A 146 -10.71 -3.20 -5.92
CA LEU A 146 -10.67 -4.06 -4.74
C LEU A 146 -9.77 -5.27 -5.01
N TRP A 147 -10.12 -6.09 -6.01
CA TRP A 147 -9.35 -7.30 -6.31
C TRP A 147 -8.04 -7.00 -7.05
N ALA A 148 -7.88 -5.81 -7.62
CA ALA A 148 -6.59 -5.37 -8.13
C ALA A 148 -5.61 -5.01 -6.99
N SER A 149 -6.14 -4.59 -5.84
CA SER A 149 -5.34 -4.16 -4.68
C SER A 149 -5.20 -5.25 -3.62
N VAL A 150 -6.21 -6.11 -3.49
CA VAL A 150 -6.33 -7.17 -2.48
C VAL A 150 -6.27 -8.54 -3.16
N LEU A 151 -5.38 -9.38 -2.67
CA LEU A 151 -5.26 -10.80 -2.98
C LEU A 151 -6.20 -11.58 -2.07
N ASP A 152 -7.15 -12.29 -2.67
CA ASP A 152 -7.88 -13.36 -1.97
C ASP A 152 -7.04 -14.64 -2.04
N ILE A 153 -6.35 -14.96 -0.96
CA ILE A 153 -5.45 -16.12 -0.92
C ILE A 153 -6.22 -17.42 -1.23
N ALA A 154 -7.44 -17.57 -0.72
CA ALA A 154 -8.21 -18.79 -0.93
C ALA A 154 -8.67 -18.96 -2.40
N ALA A 155 -9.03 -17.86 -3.05
CA ALA A 155 -9.49 -17.89 -4.44
C ALA A 155 -8.33 -17.95 -5.45
N GLU A 156 -7.23 -17.25 -5.17
CA GLU A 156 -6.17 -17.02 -6.15
C GLU A 156 -4.95 -17.90 -5.93
N LEU A 157 -4.68 -18.32 -4.68
CA LEU A 157 -3.53 -19.15 -4.30
C LEU A 157 -3.97 -20.37 -3.48
N PRO A 158 -4.76 -21.30 -4.06
CA PRO A 158 -5.34 -22.43 -3.31
C PRO A 158 -4.30 -23.38 -2.69
N ASN A 159 -3.05 -23.34 -3.18
CA ASN A 159 -1.95 -24.16 -2.70
C ASN A 159 -1.07 -23.45 -1.65
N TYR A 160 -1.34 -22.18 -1.33
CA TYR A 160 -0.61 -21.45 -0.29
C TYR A 160 -0.95 -22.06 1.08
N ALA A 161 0.08 -22.44 1.82
CA ALA A 161 -0.09 -22.97 3.16
C ALA A 161 -0.22 -21.82 4.15
N LYS A 162 -1.43 -21.59 4.66
CA LYS A 162 -1.71 -20.67 5.78
C LYS A 162 -1.27 -21.29 7.11
N GLY A 163 -1.10 -20.42 8.11
CA GLY A 163 -0.91 -20.78 9.51
C GLY A 163 0.44 -21.41 9.80
N GLN A 164 1.46 -21.08 9.01
CA GLN A 164 2.78 -21.70 9.09
C GLN A 164 3.73 -20.92 10.00
N TRP A 165 4.73 -21.61 10.55
CA TRP A 165 5.79 -21.05 11.40
C TRP A 165 5.26 -20.27 12.62
N ASP A 166 5.88 -19.14 12.90
CA ASP A 166 5.58 -18.18 13.95
C ASP A 166 4.63 -17.07 13.46
N PHE A 167 3.90 -17.30 12.36
CA PHE A 167 3.11 -16.23 11.76
C PHE A 167 1.89 -15.89 12.62
N VAL A 168 1.73 -14.59 12.90
CA VAL A 168 0.68 -14.01 13.73
C VAL A 168 -0.20 -13.09 12.92
N MET A 169 -1.48 -13.02 13.29
CA MET A 169 -2.47 -12.14 12.67
C MET A 169 -2.61 -12.32 11.15
N GLU A 170 -2.34 -13.53 10.64
CA GLU A 170 -2.50 -13.84 9.23
C GLU A 170 -3.99 -13.84 8.87
N SER A 171 -4.39 -13.07 7.85
CA SER A 171 -5.75 -13.11 7.33
C SER A 171 -5.80 -13.86 5.97
N ASN A 172 -7.01 -14.06 5.44
CA ASN A 172 -7.18 -14.59 4.10
C ASN A 172 -6.85 -13.56 2.98
N TYR A 173 -6.65 -12.30 3.35
CA TYR A 173 -6.53 -11.20 2.40
C TYR A 173 -5.16 -10.54 2.50
N TRP A 174 -4.54 -10.23 1.37
CA TRP A 174 -3.17 -9.70 1.33
C TRP A 174 -3.04 -8.54 0.34
N GLY A 175 -2.17 -7.56 0.60
CA GLY A 175 -1.96 -6.47 -0.37
C GLY A 175 -1.16 -6.94 -1.59
N LYS A 176 -1.71 -6.76 -2.81
CA LYS A 176 -1.05 -7.11 -4.08
C LYS A 176 0.04 -6.11 -4.47
N LYS A 177 -0.21 -4.81 -4.24
CA LYS A 177 0.58 -3.71 -4.82
C LYS A 177 2.05 -3.67 -4.38
N TYR A 178 2.35 -4.18 -3.19
CA TYR A 178 3.71 -4.25 -2.64
C TYR A 178 4.27 -5.65 -2.56
N ASN A 179 3.68 -6.59 -3.29
CA ASN A 179 4.20 -7.95 -3.34
C ASN A 179 5.14 -8.07 -4.53
N GLY A 180 6.28 -8.73 -4.34
CA GLY A 180 7.17 -9.07 -5.45
C GLY A 180 6.43 -9.95 -6.46
N ILE A 181 6.74 -9.81 -7.75
CA ILE A 181 6.11 -10.61 -8.80
C ILE A 181 7.16 -11.54 -9.40
N SER A 182 6.98 -12.82 -9.15
CA SER A 182 7.76 -13.90 -9.76
C SER A 182 7.45 -14.04 -11.26
N ALA A 183 8.39 -14.64 -11.99
CA ALA A 183 8.21 -14.99 -13.40
C ALA A 183 8.47 -16.48 -13.64
N ARG A 184 8.04 -16.97 -14.80
CA ARG A 184 8.18 -18.37 -15.18
C ARG A 184 8.56 -18.52 -16.65
N GLU A 185 9.52 -19.41 -16.92
CA GLU A 185 9.83 -19.90 -18.28
C GLU A 185 9.68 -21.42 -18.31
N GLY A 186 8.66 -21.90 -19.02
CA GLY A 186 8.29 -23.32 -19.02
C GLY A 186 7.99 -23.81 -17.60
N ASN A 187 8.83 -24.72 -17.09
CA ASN A 187 8.68 -25.31 -15.75
C ASN A 187 9.55 -24.63 -14.68
N LYS A 188 10.37 -23.65 -15.04
CA LYS A 188 11.28 -22.96 -14.12
C LYS A 188 10.65 -21.66 -13.63
N TYR A 189 10.62 -21.47 -12.32
CA TYR A 189 10.22 -20.23 -11.66
C TYR A 189 11.45 -19.40 -11.30
N TYR A 190 11.31 -18.08 -11.35
CA TYR A 190 12.30 -17.09 -10.94
C TYR A 190 11.72 -16.20 -9.84
N ASN A 191 12.55 -15.79 -8.90
CA ASN A 191 12.08 -15.08 -7.70
C ASN A 191 11.45 -13.71 -7.98
N ASP A 192 11.77 -13.11 -9.12
CA ASP A 192 11.25 -11.83 -9.56
C ASP A 192 11.31 -11.73 -11.09
N TYR A 193 10.37 -11.02 -11.72
CA TYR A 193 10.36 -10.83 -13.17
C TYR A 193 11.57 -10.05 -13.68
N SER A 194 12.18 -9.19 -12.84
CA SER A 194 13.40 -8.45 -13.17
C SER A 194 14.61 -9.35 -13.45
N VAL A 195 14.61 -10.60 -12.97
CA VAL A 195 15.65 -11.58 -13.26
C VAL A 195 15.74 -11.84 -14.76
N ILE A 196 14.58 -12.01 -15.40
CA ILE A 196 14.49 -12.26 -16.84
C ILE A 196 14.56 -10.94 -17.61
N MET A 197 13.77 -9.94 -17.19
CA MET A 197 13.58 -8.70 -17.93
C MET A 197 14.82 -7.80 -17.92
N TYR A 198 15.56 -7.78 -16.80
CA TYR A 198 16.65 -6.82 -16.55
C TYR A 198 17.97 -7.48 -16.13
N GLY A 199 18.06 -8.82 -16.24
CA GLY A 199 19.27 -9.57 -15.87
C GLY A 199 19.61 -9.48 -14.38
N ASN A 200 18.60 -9.33 -13.52
CA ASN A 200 18.81 -9.25 -12.08
C ASN A 200 19.30 -10.60 -11.50
N LYS A 201 19.93 -10.57 -10.34
CA LYS A 201 20.33 -11.77 -9.59
C LYS A 201 19.08 -12.54 -9.18
N ASP A 202 19.00 -13.84 -9.46
CA ASP A 202 17.89 -14.69 -9.02
C ASP A 202 18.05 -15.09 -7.54
N ASN A 203 17.39 -14.34 -6.67
CA ASN A 203 17.47 -14.48 -5.22
C ASN A 203 16.24 -13.87 -4.54
N GLN A 204 15.49 -14.71 -3.83
CA GLN A 204 14.26 -14.35 -3.11
C GLN A 204 14.35 -13.17 -2.11
N GLN A 205 15.54 -12.65 -1.78
CA GLN A 205 15.71 -11.49 -0.89
C GLN A 205 16.30 -10.26 -1.58
N LEU A 206 16.83 -10.41 -2.79
CA LEU A 206 17.62 -9.38 -3.48
C LEU A 206 17.09 -9.03 -4.87
N SER A 207 16.20 -9.85 -5.46
CA SER A 207 15.72 -9.63 -6.82
C SER A 207 14.64 -8.55 -6.95
N HIS A 208 14.04 -8.11 -5.87
CA HIS A 208 12.91 -7.18 -5.93
C HIS A 208 13.37 -5.80 -6.42
N GLY A 209 12.75 -5.32 -7.49
CA GLY A 209 13.18 -4.10 -8.19
C GLY A 209 12.07 -3.10 -8.49
N ASP A 210 10.82 -3.35 -8.07
CA ASP A 210 9.71 -2.44 -8.37
C ASP A 210 9.90 -1.11 -7.65
N ASP A 211 9.65 -0.01 -8.35
CA ASP A 211 9.71 1.34 -7.77
C ASP A 211 8.74 1.48 -6.60
N LEU A 212 9.21 2.11 -5.52
CA LEU A 212 8.34 2.54 -4.43
C LEU A 212 7.80 3.93 -4.74
N ILE A 213 6.57 3.99 -5.24
CA ILE A 213 5.90 5.23 -5.63
C ILE A 213 5.39 5.95 -4.38
N PHE A 214 5.78 7.22 -4.22
CA PHE A 214 5.33 8.09 -3.14
C PHE A 214 4.20 9.01 -3.57
N ILE A 215 4.27 9.54 -4.79
CA ILE A 215 3.24 10.43 -5.35
C ILE A 215 2.97 9.98 -6.78
N ARG A 216 1.69 9.76 -7.06
CA ARG A 216 1.21 9.50 -8.41
C ARG A 216 0.07 10.43 -8.79
N PHE A 217 -0.22 10.49 -10.09
CA PHE A 217 -1.11 11.51 -10.64
C PHE A 217 -2.52 11.44 -10.08
N ALA A 218 -3.05 10.25 -9.78
CA ALA A 218 -4.35 10.15 -9.11
C ALA A 218 -4.36 10.80 -7.72
N ASP A 219 -3.26 10.75 -6.96
CA ASP A 219 -3.18 11.44 -5.66
C ASP A 219 -3.25 12.96 -5.84
N VAL A 220 -2.60 13.51 -6.88
CA VAL A 220 -2.71 14.94 -7.25
C VAL A 220 -4.15 15.31 -7.59
N LEU A 221 -4.84 14.50 -8.39
CA LEU A 221 -6.25 14.73 -8.73
C LEU A 221 -7.14 14.68 -7.48
N LEU A 222 -6.91 13.74 -6.57
CA LEU A 222 -7.71 13.61 -5.35
C LEU A 222 -7.39 14.71 -4.32
N MET A 223 -6.13 15.18 -4.24
CA MET A 223 -5.79 16.37 -3.46
C MET A 223 -6.46 17.62 -4.04
N MET A 224 -6.49 17.76 -5.37
CA MET A 224 -7.20 18.84 -6.03
C MET A 224 -8.69 18.77 -5.71
N ALA A 225 -9.35 17.63 -5.91
CA ALA A 225 -10.77 17.44 -5.59
C ALA A 225 -11.11 17.84 -4.15
N GLU A 226 -10.28 17.44 -3.19
CA GLU A 226 -10.48 17.75 -1.77
C GLU A 226 -10.34 19.25 -1.48
N LEU A 227 -9.36 19.92 -2.09
CA LEU A 227 -9.11 21.33 -1.83
C LEU A 227 -10.06 22.23 -2.60
N SER A 228 -10.29 21.98 -3.89
CA SER A 228 -11.21 22.78 -4.69
C SER A 228 -12.68 22.49 -4.40
N GLU A 229 -12.97 21.39 -3.69
CA GLU A 229 -14.32 20.88 -3.45
C GLU A 229 -15.05 20.56 -4.77
N ASP A 230 -14.27 20.18 -5.78
CA ASP A 230 -14.71 19.91 -7.14
C ASP A 230 -14.66 18.40 -7.42
N ALA A 231 -15.84 17.82 -7.65
CA ALA A 231 -15.97 16.40 -7.94
C ALA A 231 -15.32 15.99 -9.28
N GLU A 232 -15.08 16.93 -10.21
CA GLU A 232 -14.52 16.61 -11.53
C GLU A 232 -13.22 15.81 -11.41
N TYR A 233 -12.30 16.23 -10.54
CA TYR A 233 -11.00 15.57 -10.39
C TYR A 233 -11.11 14.18 -9.74
N MET A 234 -12.05 14.00 -8.80
CA MET A 234 -12.37 12.70 -8.21
C MET A 234 -13.00 11.77 -9.27
N ASN A 235 -13.92 12.30 -10.07
CA ASN A 235 -14.63 11.56 -11.09
C ASN A 235 -13.72 11.13 -12.25
N ARG A 236 -12.66 11.88 -12.57
CA ARG A 236 -11.60 11.42 -13.48
C ARG A 236 -10.95 10.11 -13.01
N VAL A 237 -10.72 9.96 -11.72
CA VAL A 237 -10.18 8.72 -11.12
C VAL A 237 -11.20 7.60 -11.16
N ARG A 238 -12.47 7.89 -10.82
CA ARG A 238 -13.60 6.95 -10.86
C ARG A 238 -13.82 6.39 -12.26
N HIS A 239 -13.82 7.26 -13.28
CA HIS A 239 -13.97 6.87 -14.67
C HIS A 239 -12.89 5.90 -15.15
N ARG A 240 -11.64 6.07 -14.72
CA ARG A 240 -10.58 5.10 -15.04
C ARG A 240 -10.89 3.71 -14.47
N ALA A 241 -11.48 3.65 -13.28
CA ALA A 241 -11.95 2.42 -12.67
C ALA A 241 -13.27 1.89 -13.28
N GLY A 242 -13.89 2.61 -14.22
CA GLY A 242 -15.19 2.26 -14.80
C GLY A 242 -16.36 2.47 -13.85
N LEU A 243 -16.21 3.36 -12.86
CA LEU A 243 -17.25 3.69 -11.88
C LEU A 243 -17.99 4.97 -12.28
N GLU A 244 -19.27 5.02 -11.92
CA GLU A 244 -20.14 6.18 -12.10
C GLU A 244 -19.69 7.38 -11.27
N ASP A 245 -20.01 8.58 -11.75
CA ASP A 245 -19.77 9.84 -11.07
C ASP A 245 -20.39 9.88 -9.66
N LYS A 246 -19.70 10.57 -8.76
CA LYS A 246 -20.25 10.93 -7.45
C LYS A 246 -20.16 12.45 -7.22
N PRO A 247 -21.13 13.03 -6.49
CA PRO A 247 -21.02 14.43 -6.10
C PRO A 247 -19.88 14.61 -5.10
N TYR A 248 -19.38 15.83 -5.00
CA TYR A 248 -18.39 16.15 -3.98
C TYR A 248 -19.04 16.04 -2.59
N SER A 249 -18.37 15.30 -1.72
CA SER A 249 -18.59 15.33 -0.27
C SER A 249 -17.31 14.84 0.40
N LEU A 250 -17.09 15.25 1.66
CA LEU A 250 -15.94 14.76 2.41
C LEU A 250 -15.95 13.22 2.52
N GLU A 251 -17.12 12.60 2.66
CA GLU A 251 -17.23 11.15 2.71
C GLU A 251 -16.82 10.49 1.38
N ASN A 252 -17.27 11.04 0.24
CA ASN A 252 -16.94 10.49 -1.07
C ASN A 252 -15.45 10.61 -1.36
N ILE A 253 -14.81 11.74 -1.07
CA ILE A 253 -13.36 11.89 -1.27
C ILE A 253 -12.56 11.00 -0.31
N GLN A 254 -13.05 10.81 0.93
CA GLN A 254 -12.44 9.88 1.89
C GLN A 254 -12.48 8.42 1.43
N LYS A 255 -13.59 8.00 0.83
CA LYS A 255 -13.75 6.66 0.23
C LYS A 255 -12.92 6.53 -1.03
N GLU A 256 -12.97 7.51 -1.93
CA GLU A 256 -12.22 7.46 -3.18
C GLU A 256 -10.71 7.38 -2.93
N ARG A 257 -10.17 8.21 -2.03
CA ARG A 257 -8.75 8.11 -1.61
C ARG A 257 -8.44 6.77 -0.96
N ARG A 258 -9.34 6.20 -0.16
CA ARG A 258 -9.15 4.88 0.46
C ARG A 258 -8.99 3.77 -0.57
N TYR A 259 -9.80 3.81 -1.63
CA TYR A 259 -9.91 2.74 -2.62
C TYR A 259 -8.89 2.88 -3.73
N GLU A 260 -8.70 4.10 -4.24
CA GLU A 260 -7.69 4.41 -5.23
C GLU A 260 -6.27 4.16 -4.67
N LEU A 261 -5.99 4.67 -3.47
CA LEU A 261 -4.66 4.68 -2.86
C LEU A 261 -4.49 3.58 -1.81
N ALA A 262 -5.32 2.53 -1.88
CA ALA A 262 -5.27 1.39 -0.97
C ALA A 262 -3.86 0.79 -0.98
N PHE A 263 -3.25 0.63 0.20
CA PHE A 263 -1.89 0.11 0.34
C PHE A 263 -0.88 0.94 -0.45
N GLU A 264 -0.94 2.28 -0.35
CA GLU A 264 0.05 3.19 -0.94
C GLU A 264 0.76 4.07 0.12
N GLY A 265 0.73 3.66 1.40
CA GLY A 265 1.40 4.38 2.49
C GLY A 265 0.69 5.66 2.99
N LEU A 266 -0.45 6.03 2.39
CA LEU A 266 -1.13 7.31 2.65
C LEU A 266 -2.23 7.23 3.72
N ARG A 267 -2.91 6.08 3.84
CA ARG A 267 -4.15 5.93 4.62
C ARG A 267 -4.04 6.37 6.07
N TRP A 268 -2.91 6.10 6.74
CA TRP A 268 -2.72 6.49 8.14
C TRP A 268 -2.74 8.01 8.33
N ASN A 269 -2.01 8.74 7.47
CA ASN A 269 -1.94 10.19 7.55
C ASN A 269 -3.27 10.84 7.13
N ASP A 270 -3.94 10.28 6.11
CA ASP A 270 -5.29 10.68 5.71
C ASP A 270 -6.29 10.54 6.86
N MET A 271 -6.33 9.40 7.55
CA MET A 271 -7.20 9.20 8.70
C MET A 271 -6.94 10.23 9.81
N ARG A 272 -5.67 10.51 10.10
CA ARG A 272 -5.28 11.44 11.16
C ARG A 272 -5.70 12.87 10.84
N ARG A 273 -5.48 13.34 9.61
CA ARG A 273 -5.80 14.72 9.21
C ARG A 273 -7.30 14.99 9.08
N TRP A 274 -8.11 13.97 8.81
CA TRP A 274 -9.58 14.07 8.84
C TRP A 274 -10.17 14.05 10.26
N GLY A 275 -9.34 13.78 11.27
CA GLY A 275 -9.68 13.99 12.67
C GLY A 275 -9.77 12.71 13.50
N ALA A 276 -9.67 12.89 14.82
CA ALA A 276 -9.58 11.79 15.77
C ALA A 276 -10.78 10.84 15.72
N ALA A 277 -12.00 11.35 15.51
CA ALA A 277 -13.20 10.50 15.42
C ALA A 277 -13.10 9.51 14.24
N TYR A 278 -12.70 9.99 13.07
CA TYR A 278 -12.53 9.15 11.88
C TYR A 278 -11.43 8.11 12.08
N ALA A 279 -10.26 8.53 12.57
CA ALA A 279 -9.14 7.62 12.82
C ALA A 279 -9.47 6.53 13.85
N LYS A 280 -10.11 6.89 14.97
CA LYS A 280 -10.52 5.94 16.01
C LYS A 280 -11.53 4.93 15.48
N ALA A 281 -12.58 5.38 14.78
CA ALA A 281 -13.59 4.49 14.20
C ALA A 281 -12.97 3.46 13.25
N ALA A 282 -12.04 3.89 12.38
CA ALA A 282 -11.36 2.99 11.44
C ALA A 282 -10.37 2.01 12.11
N LEU A 283 -9.80 2.36 13.26
CA LEU A 283 -8.96 1.44 14.03
C LEU A 283 -9.80 0.39 14.76
N GLU A 284 -10.89 0.81 15.41
CA GLU A 284 -11.77 -0.11 16.15
C GLU A 284 -12.50 -1.09 15.23
N SER A 285 -12.79 -0.71 13.98
CA SER A 285 -13.47 -1.59 13.01
C SER A 285 -12.68 -2.85 12.63
N GLN A 286 -11.43 -2.98 13.07
CA GLN A 286 -10.59 -4.16 12.83
C GLN A 286 -10.82 -5.25 13.87
N ILE A 287 -11.35 -4.90 15.04
CA ILE A 287 -11.58 -5.85 16.14
C ILE A 287 -12.62 -6.89 15.71
N GLY A 288 -12.38 -8.15 16.06
CA GLY A 288 -13.22 -9.29 15.69
C GLY A 288 -12.92 -9.86 14.30
N ALA A 289 -11.99 -9.27 13.54
CA ALA A 289 -11.62 -9.83 12.24
C ALA A 289 -11.05 -11.26 12.38
N PRO A 290 -11.49 -12.21 11.54
CA PRO A 290 -10.96 -13.57 11.58
C PRO A 290 -9.49 -13.58 11.12
N ILE A 291 -8.65 -14.24 11.90
CA ILE A 291 -7.21 -14.38 11.67
C ILE A 291 -6.73 -15.79 11.99
N TYR A 292 -5.52 -16.11 11.58
CA TYR A 292 -4.72 -17.19 12.12
C TYR A 292 -3.62 -16.59 13.00
N ASN A 293 -3.48 -17.13 14.20
CA ASN A 293 -2.43 -16.74 15.13
C ASN A 293 -1.66 -18.00 15.54
N PHE A 294 -0.38 -18.09 15.17
CA PHE A 294 0.44 -19.30 15.34
C PHE A 294 -0.27 -20.55 14.80
N GLY A 295 -0.79 -20.45 13.58
CA GLY A 295 -1.47 -21.54 12.89
C GLY A 295 -2.88 -21.89 13.40
N LYS A 296 -3.38 -21.21 14.43
CA LYS A 296 -4.71 -21.45 14.99
C LYS A 296 -5.68 -20.36 14.57
N ALA A 297 -6.87 -20.75 14.12
CA ALA A 297 -7.94 -19.80 13.88
C ALA A 297 -8.27 -19.02 15.17
N ALA A 298 -8.40 -17.71 15.04
CA ALA A 298 -8.66 -16.78 16.13
C ALA A 298 -9.38 -15.53 15.61
N GLU A 299 -9.75 -14.65 16.53
CA GLU A 299 -10.26 -13.32 16.21
C GLU A 299 -9.24 -12.27 16.65
N TYR A 300 -9.17 -11.19 15.89
CA TYR A 300 -8.30 -10.07 16.23
C TYR A 300 -8.85 -9.27 17.42
N LYS A 301 -8.10 -9.19 18.51
CA LYS A 301 -8.52 -8.54 19.77
C LYS A 301 -7.92 -7.15 20.00
N GLY A 302 -7.17 -6.63 19.02
CA GLY A 302 -6.34 -5.43 19.20
C GLY A 302 -5.04 -5.74 19.96
N LEU A 303 -4.04 -4.85 19.81
CA LEU A 303 -2.70 -5.02 20.40
C LEU A 303 -2.50 -4.22 21.70
N ASN A 304 -3.28 -3.16 21.89
CA ASN A 304 -3.16 -2.33 23.09
C ASN A 304 -4.21 -2.75 24.13
N PRO A 305 -3.82 -3.05 25.39
CA PRO A 305 -4.77 -3.44 26.44
C PRO A 305 -5.87 -2.39 26.73
N LYS A 306 -5.63 -1.11 26.43
CA LYS A 306 -6.59 -0.01 26.59
C LYS A 306 -7.50 0.17 25.37
N GLY A 307 -7.31 -0.61 24.30
CA GLY A 307 -7.97 -0.43 23.02
C GLY A 307 -7.32 0.64 22.15
N TYR A 308 -7.78 0.74 20.90
CA TYR A 308 -7.19 1.66 19.92
C TYR A 308 -7.54 3.11 20.17
N SER A 309 -8.77 3.39 20.60
CA SER A 309 -9.27 4.73 20.84
C SER A 309 -8.50 5.41 21.96
N ALA A 310 -8.31 4.73 23.09
CA ALA A 310 -7.51 5.24 24.19
C ALA A 310 -6.06 5.46 23.76
N ARG A 311 -5.47 4.51 23.02
CA ARG A 311 -4.11 4.65 22.51
C ARG A 311 -3.96 5.83 21.54
N TYR A 312 -4.94 6.06 20.68
CA TYR A 312 -4.95 7.21 19.80
C TYR A 312 -5.02 8.52 20.59
N GLU A 313 -5.81 8.58 21.66
CA GLU A 313 -5.86 9.79 22.50
C GLU A 313 -4.56 10.08 23.21
N GLU A 314 -3.85 9.06 23.70
CA GLU A 314 -2.55 9.20 24.34
C GLU A 314 -1.44 9.66 23.37
N THR A 315 -1.52 9.22 22.10
CA THR A 315 -0.43 9.42 21.13
C THR A 315 -0.73 10.46 20.06
N LYS A 316 -2.00 10.83 19.91
CA LYS A 316 -2.57 11.56 18.76
C LYS A 316 -2.18 10.94 17.40
N GLY A 317 -1.92 9.63 17.40
CA GLY A 317 -1.46 8.87 16.25
C GLY A 317 0.00 9.11 15.84
N PHE A 318 0.81 9.76 16.67
CA PHE A 318 2.24 9.92 16.43
C PHE A 318 3.04 8.69 16.89
N PHE A 319 4.14 8.43 16.19
CA PHE A 319 5.16 7.47 16.61
C PHE A 319 6.02 8.04 17.75
N PRO A 320 6.68 7.20 18.56
CA PRO A 320 7.60 7.71 19.57
C PRO A 320 8.76 8.43 18.90
N ILE A 321 9.22 9.54 19.51
CA ILE A 321 10.49 10.15 19.12
C ILE A 321 11.61 9.18 19.53
N PRO A 322 12.58 8.89 18.64
CA PRO A 322 13.68 7.99 19.00
C PRO A 322 14.41 8.48 20.25
N GLN A 323 14.59 7.61 21.25
CA GLN A 323 15.16 8.00 22.55
C GLN A 323 16.57 8.60 22.42
N SER A 324 17.36 8.13 21.47
CA SER A 324 18.68 8.71 21.17
C SER A 324 18.59 10.18 20.77
N GLN A 325 17.56 10.58 20.02
CA GLN A 325 17.35 11.98 19.62
C GLN A 325 16.89 12.84 20.79
N ILE A 326 16.05 12.31 21.69
CA ILE A 326 15.69 12.99 22.95
C ILE A 326 16.94 13.25 23.79
N ASN A 327 17.77 12.22 23.98
CA ASN A 327 18.99 12.33 24.76
C ASN A 327 19.98 13.35 24.16
N LEU A 328 20.12 13.38 22.83
CA LEU A 328 20.99 14.32 22.12
C LEU A 328 20.45 15.76 22.12
N SER A 329 19.14 15.95 22.24
CA SER A 329 18.50 17.27 22.20
C SER A 329 18.80 18.16 23.41
N ASN A 330 19.46 17.63 24.45
CA ASN A 330 19.78 18.33 25.69
C ASN A 330 18.57 19.05 26.32
N GLY A 331 17.43 18.37 26.35
CA GLY A 331 16.18 18.87 26.92
C GLY A 331 15.28 19.67 25.97
N MET A 332 15.64 19.81 24.69
CA MET A 332 14.78 20.50 23.70
C MET A 332 13.63 19.65 23.18
N LEU A 333 13.76 18.32 23.17
CA LEU A 333 12.70 17.40 22.73
C LEU A 333 12.07 16.70 23.93
N GLU A 334 10.74 16.83 24.04
CA GLU A 334 9.94 16.01 24.96
C GLU A 334 9.27 14.86 24.21
N GLN A 335 9.16 13.70 24.88
CA GLN A 335 8.45 12.55 24.32
C GLN A 335 6.94 12.82 24.18
N VAL A 336 6.34 12.23 23.14
CA VAL A 336 4.89 12.15 22.94
C VAL A 336 4.22 11.49 24.16
N GLU A 337 3.13 12.08 24.66
CA GLU A 337 2.47 11.72 25.94
C GLU A 337 2.33 10.21 26.15
N GLY A 338 1.78 9.48 25.18
CA GLY A 338 1.58 8.03 25.26
C GLY A 338 2.83 7.15 25.29
N TYR A 339 4.04 7.71 25.22
CA TYR A 339 5.30 6.96 25.27
C TYR A 339 6.22 7.38 26.42
N ARG A 340 5.82 8.36 27.25
CA ARG A 340 6.66 8.90 28.34
C ARG A 340 7.09 7.85 29.37
N ASP A 341 6.22 6.87 29.64
CA ASP A 341 6.48 5.80 30.60
C ASP A 341 7.04 4.52 29.95
N GLY A 342 7.57 4.63 28.72
CA GLY A 342 8.04 3.49 27.94
C GLY A 342 6.94 2.60 27.34
N GLN A 343 5.66 2.93 27.54
CA GLN A 343 4.53 2.17 26.99
C GLN A 343 4.53 2.17 25.46
N GLY A 344 4.44 0.97 24.87
CA GLY A 344 4.40 0.80 23.41
C GLY A 344 5.74 1.01 22.71
N LEU A 345 6.85 1.15 23.45
CA LEU A 345 8.18 1.00 22.88
C LEU A 345 8.46 -0.47 22.64
N TYR A 346 9.00 -0.81 21.47
CA TYR A 346 9.47 -2.16 21.19
C TYR A 346 10.65 -2.48 22.12
N PRO A 347 10.55 -3.47 23.02
CA PRO A 347 11.58 -3.74 24.03
C PRO A 347 12.82 -4.47 23.45
N GLY A 348 12.87 -4.70 22.13
CA GLY A 348 13.82 -5.60 21.49
C GLY A 348 13.29 -7.03 21.41
N PHE A 349 14.04 -7.91 20.74
CA PHE A 349 13.82 -9.35 20.85
C PHE A 349 14.40 -9.81 22.19
N SER A 350 13.54 -10.19 23.13
CA SER A 350 13.97 -10.98 24.29
C SER A 350 14.08 -12.43 23.86
N ASN A 351 15.31 -12.94 23.70
CA ASN A 351 15.57 -14.36 23.43
C ASN A 351 15.27 -15.21 24.65
#